data_AF-A0A6J4MRZ3-F1
#
_entry.id   AF-A0A6J4MRZ3-F1
#
_cell.length_a   1.000
_cell.length_b   1.000
_cell.length_c   1.000
_cell.angle_alpha   90.00
_cell.angle_beta   90.00
_cell.angle_gamma   90.00
#
_symmetry.space_group_name_H-M   'P 1'
#
loop_
_entity.id
_entity.type
_entity.pdbx_description
1 polymer ?
#
loop_
_entity_poly.entity_id
_entity_poly.type
_entity_poly.pdbx_seq_one_letter_code
_entity_poly.pdbx_strand_id
1 'polypeptide(L)' 'GKVATADMFHTFNMGIGFVLLVDPREVEQAVKWFESQGIGAWAIGEVIDGNGELIMSFD' A
#
# COMPACT_ATOMS: atom_id res chain seq x y z
N GLY A 1 20.59 5.32 14.65
CA GLY A 1 19.52 6.02 15.38
C GLY A 1 18.42 5.04 15.66
N LYS A 2 17.83 5.06 16.86
CA LYS A 2 16.68 4.22 17.21
C LYS A 2 15.42 5.07 17.03
N VAL A 3 14.80 4.97 15.86
CA VAL A 3 13.50 5.58 15.59
C VAL A 3 12.45 4.50 15.81
N ALA A 4 11.34 4.82 16.47
CA ALA A 4 10.26 3.87 16.66
C ALA A 4 9.61 3.55 15.30
N THR A 5 9.17 2.31 15.09
CA THR A 5 8.56 1.88 13.83
C THR A 5 7.37 2.75 13.42
N ALA A 6 6.54 3.17 14.37
CA ALA A 6 5.41 4.07 14.11
C ALA A 6 5.88 5.43 13.55
N ASP A 7 6.95 6.01 14.11
CA ASP A 7 7.53 7.26 13.62
C ASP A 7 8.11 7.09 12.21
N MET A 8 8.62 5.90 11.88
CA MET A 8 9.09 5.59 10.53
C MET A 8 7.94 5.63 9.51
N PHE A 9 6.80 5.00 9.80
CA PHE A 9 5.63 5.01 8.91
C PHE A 9 4.97 6.40 8.77
N HIS A 10 5.06 7.25 9.80
CA HIS A 10 4.57 8.63 9.70
C HIS A 10 5.50 9.57 8.94
N THR A 11 6.78 9.22 8.78
CA THR A 11 7.81 10.12 8.22
C THR A 11 8.31 9.68 6.85
N PHE A 12 8.42 8.37 6.63
CA PHE A 12 8.95 7.79 5.40
C PHE A 12 7.85 7.03 4.68
N ASN A 13 7.94 7.01 3.35
CA ASN A 13 7.02 6.27 2.50
C ASN A 13 7.22 4.74 2.55
N MET A 14 8.25 4.27 3.27
CA MET A 14 8.60 2.85 3.43
C MET A 14 8.73 2.08 2.11
N GLY A 15 9.13 2.76 1.03
CA GLY A 15 9.31 2.18 -0.30
C GLY A 15 8.07 2.30 -1.22
N ILE A 16 6.93 2.79 -0.73
CA ILE A 16 5.70 2.97 -1.51
C ILE A 16 5.44 4.46 -1.75
N GLY A 17 5.80 4.95 -2.93
CA GLY A 17 5.65 6.38 -3.27
C GLY A 17 4.23 6.80 -3.69
N PHE A 18 3.37 5.85 -4.06
CA PHE A 18 2.03 6.12 -4.56
C PHE A 18 1.08 4.94 -4.29
N VAL A 19 -0.20 5.23 -4.08
CA VAL A 19 -1.25 4.24 -3.83
C VAL A 19 -2.44 4.53 -4.73
N LEU A 20 -2.97 3.48 -5.37
CA LEU A 20 -4.22 3.52 -6.13
C LEU A 20 -5.30 2.74 -5.39
N LEU A 21 -6.51 3.28 -5.35
CA LEU A 21 -7.70 2.53 -5.00
C LEU A 21 -8.37 2.07 -6.29
N VAL A 22 -8.61 0.77 -6.40
CA VAL A 22 -9.24 0.13 -7.56
C VAL A 22 -10.31 -0.83 -7.09
N ASP A 23 -11.21 -1.21 -8.00
CA ASP A 23 -12.15 -2.30 -7.72
C ASP A 23 -11.37 -3.61 -7.46
N PRO A 24 -11.74 -4.43 -6.46
CA PRO A 24 -11.04 -5.68 -6.16
C PRO A 24 -10.89 -6.62 -7.37
N ARG A 25 -11.82 -6.54 -8.34
CA ARG A 25 -11.79 -7.35 -9.57
C ARG A 25 -10.73 -6.88 -10.57
N GLU A 26 -10.20 -5.67 -10.41
CA GLU A 26 -9.23 -5.04 -11.32
C GLU A 26 -7.79 -5.10 -10.79
N VAL A 27 -7.58 -5.57 -9.55
CA VAL A 27 -6.26 -5.58 -8.88
C VAL A 27 -5.17 -6.25 -9.74
N GLU A 28 -5.42 -7.47 -10.23
CA GLU A 28 -4.44 -8.21 -11.02
C GLU A 28 -4.14 -7.51 -12.36
N GLN A 29 -5.17 -6.92 -12.99
CA GLN A 29 -5.00 -6.18 -14.23
C GLN A 29 -4.18 -4.91 -14.02
N ALA A 30 -4.45 -4.16 -12.94
CA ALA A 30 -3.73 -2.95 -12.60
C ALA A 30 -2.25 -3.25 -12.32
N VAL A 31 -1.95 -4.28 -11.53
CA VAL A 31 -0.57 -4.71 -11.26
C VAL A 31 0.16 -5.05 -12.55
N LYS A 32 -0.40 -5.92 -13.40
CA LYS A 32 0.20 -6.29 -14.69
C LYS A 32 0.41 -5.10 -15.61
N TRP A 33 -0.51 -4.13 -15.60
CA TRP A 33 -0.36 -2.92 -16.38
C TRP A 33 0.86 -2.12 -15.92
N PHE A 34 1.00 -1.83 -14.62
CA PHE A 34 2.17 -1.10 -14.09
C PHE A 34 3.48 -1.86 -14.33
N GLU A 35 3.49 -3.18 -14.14
CA GLU A 35 4.65 -4.02 -14.44
C GLU A 35 5.06 -3.91 -15.92
N SER A 36 4.08 -3.89 -16.84
CA SER A 36 4.35 -3.69 -18.27
C SER A 36 4.92 -2.32 -18.61
N GLN A 37 4.71 -1.32 -17.73
CA GLN A 37 5.32 0.01 -17.83
C GLN A 37 6.68 0.09 -17.12
N GLY A 38 7.18 -1.02 -16.57
CA GLY A 38 8.43 -1.07 -15.80
C GLY A 38 8.31 -0.50 -14.39
N ILE A 39 7.10 -0.40 -13.85
CA ILE A 39 6.82 0.11 -12.50
C ILE A 39 6.40 -1.08 -11.62
N GLY A 40 7.13 -1.32 -10.53
CA GLY A 40 6.75 -2.35 -9.55
C GLY A 40 5.45 -1.97 -8.84
N ALA A 41 4.49 -2.89 -8.78
CA ALA A 41 3.20 -2.69 -8.14
C ALA A 41 2.78 -3.94 -7.36
N TRP A 42 2.09 -3.75 -6.24
CA TRP A 42 1.64 -4.83 -5.36
C TRP A 42 0.28 -4.48 -4.77
N ALA A 43 -0.55 -5.50 -4.51
CA ALA A 43 -1.70 -5.35 -3.64
C ALA A 43 -1.21 -5.31 -2.18
N ILE A 44 -1.27 -4.14 -1.56
CA ILE A 44 -0.67 -3.89 -0.23
C ILE A 44 -1.70 -3.69 0.89
N GLY A 45 -3.00 -3.78 0.57
CA GLY A 45 -4.08 -3.62 1.53
C GLY A 45 -5.45 -3.56 0.85
N GLU A 46 -6.48 -3.38 1.67
CA GLU A 46 -7.87 -3.26 1.24
C GLU A 46 -8.57 -2.14 2.03
N VAL A 47 -9.61 -1.57 1.44
CA VAL A 47 -10.50 -0.64 2.15
C VAL A 47 -11.68 -1.43 2.70
N ILE A 48 -11.89 -1.33 4.00
CA ILE A 48 -13.01 -1.93 4.72
C ILE A 48 -13.87 -0.85 5.36
N ASP A 49 -15.11 -1.21 5.73
CA ASP A 49 -15.96 -0.35 6.53
C ASP A 49 -15.28 -0.03 7.89
N GLY A 50 -15.28 1.24 8.28
CA GLY A 50 -14.63 1.69 9.51
C GLY A 50 -14.65 3.20 9.71
N ASN A 51 -13.85 3.69 10.66
CA ASN A 51 -13.84 5.09 11.11
C ASN A 51 -12.71 5.93 10.48
N GLY A 52 -12.10 5.47 9.38
CA GLY A 52 -10.97 6.15 8.75
C GLY A 52 -9.63 5.95 9.48
N GLU A 53 -9.51 4.86 10.24
CA GLU A 53 -8.28 4.48 10.94
C GLU A 53 -7.48 3.44 10.16
N LEU A 54 -6.16 3.42 10.37
CA LEU A 54 -5.27 2.40 9.81
C LEU A 54 -5.23 1.18 10.72
N ILE A 55 -5.53 0.00 10.17
CA ILE A 55 -5.36 -1.28 10.85
C ILE A 55 -4.15 -1.98 10.25
N MET A 56 -3.12 -2.21 11.07
CA MET A 56 -1.92 -2.94 10.67
C MET A 56 -2.02 -4.37 11.19
N SER A 57 -2.00 -5.36 10.28
CA SER A 57 -1.78 -6.76 10.63
C SER A 57 -0.32 -7.08 10.39
N PHE A 58 0.37 -7.55 11.43
CA PHE A 58 1.68 -8.19 11.30
C PHE A 58 1.46 -9.65 11.66
N ASP A 59 1.71 -10.55 10.71
CA ASP A 59 1.82 -11.98 11.02
C ASP A 59 3.03 -12.24 11.94
#